data_AF-A0A9E5LLL9-F1
#
_entry.id   AF-A0A9E5LLL9-F1
#
_cell.length_a   1.000
_cell.length_b   1.000
_cell.length_c   1.000
_cell.angle_alpha   90.00
_cell.angle_beta   90.00
_cell.angle_gamma   90.00
#
_symmetry.space_group_name_H-M   'P 1'
#
loop_
_entity.id
_entity.type
_entity.pdbx_description
1 polymer ?
#
loop_
_entity_poly.entity_id
_entity_poly.type
_entity_poly.pdbx_seq_one_letter_code
_entity_poly.pdbx_strand_id
1 'polypeptide(L)' 'MQSKAPLFTPVLLVGCCIIVVSFAVRASFGVFQIPIADGFGWLRSEFSLAIAIQNLAWGIGQPIFGAIAERVGDRK' A
#
# COMPACT_ATOMS: atom_id res chain seq x y z
N MET A 1 -34.00 -11.55 -13.18
CA MET A 1 -33.99 -10.06 -13.26
C MET A 1 -32.63 -9.59 -12.77
N GLN A 2 -31.76 -9.16 -13.69
CA GLN A 2 -30.40 -8.73 -13.40
C GLN A 2 -30.44 -7.31 -12.84
N SER A 3 -30.37 -7.17 -11.52
CA SER A 3 -30.29 -5.86 -10.87
C SER A 3 -28.94 -5.25 -11.25
N LYS A 4 -28.96 -4.18 -12.05
CA LYS A 4 -27.77 -3.38 -12.35
C LYS A 4 -27.30 -2.78 -11.03
N ALA A 5 -26.24 -3.35 -10.45
CA ALA A 5 -25.58 -2.73 -9.31
C ALA A 5 -25.28 -1.27 -9.68
N PRO A 6 -25.74 -0.27 -8.90
CA PRO A 6 -25.51 1.11 -9.24
C PRO A 6 -23.99 1.35 -9.32
N LEU A 7 -23.54 1.95 -10.42
CA LEU A 7 -22.12 2.25 -10.67
C LEU A 7 -21.47 3.00 -9.49
N PHE A 8 -22.25 3.78 -8.74
CA PHE A 8 -21.86 4.44 -7.50
C PHE A 8 -22.41 3.70 -6.27
N THR A 9 -21.91 2.49 -6.03
CA THR A 9 -22.05 1.90 -4.70
C THR A 9 -21.12 2.62 -3.73
N PRO A 10 -21.56 2.96 -2.49
CA PRO A 10 -20.71 3.58 -1.49
C PRO A 10 -19.41 2.78 -1.24
N VAL A 11 -19.49 1.46 -1.37
CA VAL A 11 -18.36 0.54 -1.29
C VAL A 11 -17.30 0.83 -2.35
N LEU A 12 -17.70 1.10 -3.60
CA LEU A 12 -16.77 1.42 -4.68
C LEU A 12 -16.07 2.76 -4.40
N LEU A 13 -16.83 3.77 -3.95
CA LEU A 13 -16.30 5.10 -3.64
C LEU A 13 -15.27 5.04 -2.52
N VAL A 14 -15.59 4.31 -1.44
CA VAL A 14 -14.68 4.07 -0.32
C VAL A 14 -13.45 3.27 -0.78
N GLY A 15 -13.65 2.21 -1.56
CA GLY A 15 -12.54 1.42 -2.11
C GLY A 15 -11.60 2.26 -2.98
N CYS A 16 -12.16 3.13 -3.83
CA CYS A 16 -11.39 4.03 -4.68
C CYS A 16 -10.60 5.05 -3.84
N CYS A 17 -11.21 5.65 -2.82
CA CYS A 17 -10.52 6.54 -1.89
C CYS A 17 -9.36 5.83 -1.17
N ILE A 18 -9.57 4.60 -0.69
CA ILE A 18 -8.52 3.81 -0.04
C ILE A 18 -7.35 3.59 -1.00
N ILE A 19 -7.63 3.15 -2.24
CA ILE A 19 -6.59 2.90 -3.26
C ILE A 19 -5.82 4.17 -3.58
N VAL A 20 -6.51 5.29 -3.79
CA VAL A 20 -5.87 6.59 -4.08
C VAL A 20 -4.94 7.00 -2.94
N VAL A 21 -5.39 6.91 -1.69
CA VAL A 21 -4.56 7.26 -0.52
C VAL A 21 -3.35 6.32 -0.40
N SER A 22 -3.54 5.01 -0.55
CA SER A 22 -2.44 4.04 -0.50
C SER A 22 -1.40 4.29 -1.59
N PHE A 23 -1.84 4.60 -2.81
CA PHE A 23 -0.92 4.87 -3.92
C PHE A 23 -0.22 6.23 -3.77
N ALA A 24 -0.91 7.23 -3.24
CA ALA A 24 -0.36 8.56 -2.97
C ALA A 24 0.78 8.50 -1.93
N VAL A 25 0.62 7.75 -0.84
CA VAL A 25 1.69 7.57 0.17
C VAL A 25 2.93 6.95 -0.48
N ARG A 26 2.73 5.91 -1.32
CA ARG A 26 3.84 5.23 -2.00
C ARG A 26 4.58 6.12 -3.00
N ALA A 27 3.85 6.98 -3.72
CA ALA A 27 4.44 7.97 -4.62
C ALA A 27 5.18 9.09 -3.85
N SER A 28 4.71 9.42 -2.65
CA SER A 28 5.26 10.50 -1.84
C SER A 28 6.65 10.21 -1.28
N PHE A 29 7.06 8.93 -1.16
CA PHE A 29 8.41 8.58 -0.71
C PHE A 29 9.52 9.21 -1.56
N GLY A 30 9.30 9.42 -2.86
CA GLY A 30 10.27 10.12 -3.72
C GLY A 30 10.38 11.62 -3.43
N VAL A 31 9.27 12.26 -3.05
CA VAL A 31 9.20 13.69 -2.71
C VAL A 31 9.78 13.95 -1.33
N PHE A 32 9.51 13.06 -0.36
CA PHE A 32 10.02 13.18 1.02
C PHE A 32 11.51 12.85 1.16
N GLN A 33 12.15 12.23 0.16
CA GLN A 33 13.59 11.97 0.17
C GLN A 33 14.44 13.24 0.33
N ILE A 34 14.03 14.34 -0.32
CA ILE A 34 14.78 15.62 -0.31
C ILE A 34 14.72 16.29 1.08
N PRO A 35 13.54 16.52 1.69
CA PRO A 35 13.46 17.14 3.01
C PRO A 35 13.98 16.24 4.14
N ILE A 36 13.93 14.90 4.01
CA ILE A 36 14.53 14.00 5.02
C ILE A 36 16.06 14.08 4.97
N ALA A 37 16.65 14.14 3.77
CA ALA A 37 18.09 14.31 3.63
C ALA A 37 18.56 15.67 4.17
N ASP A 38 17.79 16.74 3.93
CA ASP A 38 18.13 18.10 4.35
C ASP A 38 17.88 18.34 5.85
N GLY A 39 16.79 17.82 6.41
CA GLY A 39 16.40 18.03 7.81
C GLY A 39 17.04 17.09 8.83
N PHE A 40 17.26 15.83 8.48
CA PHE A 40 17.86 14.82 9.37
C PHE A 40 19.34 14.51 9.04
N GLY A 41 19.89 15.08 7.97
CA GLY A 41 21.25 14.78 7.51
C GLY A 41 21.43 13.34 7.04
N TRP A 42 20.33 12.61 6.79
CA TRP A 42 20.37 11.22 6.36
C TRP A 42 20.92 11.11 4.93
N LEU A 43 21.92 10.23 4.74
CA LEU A 43 22.35 9.89 3.40
C LEU A 43 21.20 9.21 2.65
N ARG A 44 21.09 9.53 1.35
CA ARG A 44 20.15 8.90 0.42
C ARG A 44 20.22 7.37 0.45
N SER A 45 21.37 6.79 0.83
CA SER A 45 21.59 5.35 1.01
C SER A 45 20.72 4.75 2.12
N GLU A 46 20.60 5.41 3.28
CA GLU A 46 19.81 4.90 4.41
C GLU A 46 18.32 4.90 4.07
N PHE A 47 17.84 5.96 3.42
CA PHE A 47 16.47 6.04 2.92
C PHE A 47 16.18 4.98 1.85
N SER A 48 17.10 4.79 0.90
CA SER A 48 16.98 3.74 -0.11
C SER A 48 17.01 2.34 0.51
N LEU A 49 17.82 2.11 1.54
CA LEU A 49 17.88 0.84 2.26
C LEU A 49 16.56 0.54 2.98
N ALA A 50 15.97 1.55 3.65
CA ALA A 50 14.67 1.42 4.28
C ALA A 50 13.56 1.06 3.27
N ILE A 51 13.56 1.70 2.09
CA ILE A 51 12.62 1.37 1.01
C ILE A 51 12.89 -0.02 0.43
N ALA A 52 14.15 -0.44 0.30
CA ALA A 52 14.50 -1.78 -0.16
C ALA A 52 13.98 -2.85 0.81
N ILE A 53 14.17 -2.65 2.11
CA ILE A 53 13.63 -3.54 3.17
C ILE A 53 12.11 -3.55 3.12
N GLN A 54 11.45 -2.40 2.94
CA GLN A 54 10.00 -2.32 2.78
C GLN A 54 9.51 -3.14 1.58
N ASN A 55 10.19 -3.07 0.42
CA ASN A 55 9.82 -3.86 -0.76
C ASN A 55 10.02 -5.36 -0.53
N LEU A 56 11.10 -5.76 0.16
CA LEU A 56 11.32 -7.16 0.53
C LEU A 56 10.24 -7.67 1.50
N ALA A 57 9.89 -6.87 2.50
CA ALA A 57 8.82 -7.16 3.45
C ALA A 57 7.45 -7.27 2.76
N TRP A 58 7.17 -6.42 1.76
CA TRP A 58 5.98 -6.56 0.91
C TRP A 58 6.02 -7.84 0.07
N GLY A 59 7.15 -8.14 -0.58
CA GLY A 59 7.30 -9.34 -1.41
C GLY A 59 7.16 -10.65 -0.62
N ILE A 60 7.69 -10.71 0.60
CA ILE A 60 7.55 -11.87 1.50
C ILE A 60 6.18 -11.85 2.20
N GLY A 61 5.65 -10.66 2.50
CA GLY A 61 4.36 -10.47 3.14
C GLY A 61 3.21 -10.96 2.27
N GLN A 62 3.21 -10.66 0.97
CA GLN A 62 2.12 -11.06 0.06
C GLN A 62 1.77 -12.57 0.08
N PRO A 63 2.72 -13.51 -0.07
CA PRO A 63 2.40 -14.94 0.03
C PRO A 63 2.01 -15.38 1.44
N ILE A 64 2.59 -14.80 2.49
CA ILE A 64 2.26 -15.13 3.88
C ILE A 64 0.84 -14.65 4.22
N PHE A 65 0.55 -13.38 3.97
CA PHE A 65 -0.78 -12.80 4.18
C PHE A 65 -1.81 -13.40 3.23
N GLY A 66 -1.43 -13.80 2.01
CA GLY A 66 -2.29 -14.56 1.10
C GLY A 66 -2.66 -15.93 1.65
N ALA A 67 -1.68 -16.71 2.12
CA ALA A 67 -1.92 -18.01 2.75
C ALA A 67 -2.71 -17.90 4.07
N ILE A 68 -2.47 -16.84 4.85
CA ILE A 68 -3.26 -16.54 6.06
C ILE A 68 -4.68 -16.11 5.67
N ALA A 69 -4.85 -15.27 4.65
CA ALA A 69 -6.15 -14.83 4.17
C ALA A 69 -6.97 -15.99 3.61
N GLU A 70 -6.36 -16.96 2.93
CA GLU A 70 -7.04 -18.21 2.56
C GLU A 70 -7.49 -18.99 3.81
N ARG A 71 -6.63 -19.15 4.81
CA ARG A 71 -6.99 -19.87 6.05
C ARG A 71 -8.04 -19.16 6.91
N VAL A 72 -8.08 -17.83 6.90
CA VAL A 72 -9.03 -17.03 7.69
C VAL A 72 -10.34 -16.78 6.91
N GLY A 73 -10.26 -16.72 5.57
CA GLY A 73 -11.39 -16.55 4.67
C GLY A 73 -12.19 -17.84 4.41
N ASP A 74 -11.62 -19.03 4.62
CA ASP A 74 -12.33 -20.32 4.52
C ASP A 74 -13.34 -20.56 5.67
N ARG A 75 -13.64 -19.55 6.49
CA ARG A 75 -14.65 -19.65 7.55
C ARG A 75 -15.93 -18.88 7.19
N LYS A 76 -16.81 -19.62 6.50
CA LYS A 76 -18.24 -19.39 6.17
C LYS A 76 -18.61 -18.42 5.05
#